data_AF-A0A2P2LU69-F1
#
_entry.id   AF-A0A2P2LU69-F1
#
_cell.length_a   1.000
_cell.length_b   1.000
_cell.length_c   1.000
_cell.angle_alpha   90.00
_cell.angle_beta   90.00
_cell.angle_gamma   90.00
#
_symmetry.space_group_name_H-M   'P 1'
#
loop_
_entity.id
_entity.type
_entity.pdbx_description
1 polymer ?
#
loop_
_entity_poly.entity_id
_entity_poly.type
_entity_poly.pdbx_seq_one_letter_code
_entity_poly.pdbx_strand_id
1 'polypeptide(L)'
;MSVLSQVLPYDELMQDLDVTNVRELEDFLINECMYVGIVRGKLDQLRRCFEVQFAAGRDLRPGQLTNMIQTLSSWLATSDNLLVSIQEKIKWADTMSELDKKHRKDIEDRVEEVKKSLTLKKLHTVSRPTLSSEDMRRATLNLAE
;
A
#
# COMPACT_ATOMS: atom_id res chain seq x y z
N MET A 1 5.23 -26.02 7.84
CA MET A 1 4.05 -26.36 7.01
C MET A 1 4.57 -26.79 5.66
N SER A 2 4.50 -28.08 5.34
CA SER A 2 4.91 -28.55 4.02
C SER A 2 3.90 -28.03 3.02
N VAL A 3 4.35 -27.22 2.07
CA VAL A 3 3.58 -26.92 0.87
C VAL A 3 3.44 -28.28 0.19
N LEU A 4 2.27 -28.92 0.34
CA LEU A 4 1.98 -30.09 -0.47
C LEU A 4 2.09 -29.61 -1.90
N SER A 5 3.07 -30.15 -2.62
CA SER A 5 3.31 -29.84 -4.02
C SER A 5 1.96 -29.84 -4.74
N GLN A 6 1.55 -28.69 -5.28
CA GLN A 6 0.37 -28.60 -6.13
C GLN A 6 0.58 -29.31 -7.47
N VAL A 7 1.70 -30.02 -7.64
CA VAL A 7 2.07 -30.73 -8.86
C VAL A 7 2.27 -32.19 -8.52
N LEU A 8 1.48 -33.06 -9.15
CA LEU A 8 1.57 -34.51 -9.04
C LEU A 8 2.24 -35.07 -10.31
N PRO A 9 3.45 -35.67 -10.21
CA PRO A 9 4.10 -36.29 -11.36
C PRO A 9 3.29 -37.48 -11.89
N TYR A 10 3.28 -37.67 -13.20
CA TYR A 10 2.58 -38.80 -13.82
C TYR A 10 3.19 -40.13 -13.38
N ASP A 11 4.51 -40.21 -13.19
CA ASP A 11 5.15 -41.48 -12.84
C ASP A 11 4.72 -42.00 -11.46
N GLU A 12 4.52 -41.09 -10.48
CA GLU A 12 3.97 -41.42 -9.16
C GLU A 12 2.49 -41.83 -9.27
N LEU A 13 1.69 -41.06 -10.02
CA LEU A 13 0.27 -41.38 -10.23
C LEU A 13 0.07 -42.72 -10.95
N MET A 14 0.90 -43.02 -11.95
CA MET A 14 0.89 -44.27 -12.69
C MET A 14 1.24 -45.46 -11.79
N GLN A 15 2.22 -45.30 -10.90
CA GLN A 15 2.57 -46.33 -9.93
C GLN A 15 1.46 -46.57 -8.91
N ASP A 16 0.91 -45.50 -8.33
CA ASP A 16 -0.08 -45.59 -7.26
C ASP A 16 -1.45 -46.09 -7.77
N LEU A 17 -1.78 -45.79 -9.02
CA LEU A 17 -3.02 -46.22 -9.67
C LEU A 17 -2.87 -47.52 -10.47
N ASP A 18 -1.65 -48.08 -10.55
CA ASP A 18 -1.30 -49.26 -11.36
C ASP A 18 -1.67 -49.13 -12.84
N VAL A 19 -1.35 -47.96 -13.42
CA VAL A 19 -1.63 -47.60 -14.83
C VAL A 19 -0.34 -47.56 -15.63
N THR A 20 -0.32 -48.23 -16.79
CA THR A 20 0.91 -48.39 -17.59
C THR A 20 1.09 -47.34 -18.69
N ASN A 21 0.01 -46.65 -19.09
CA ASN A 21 0.04 -45.67 -20.17
C ASN A 21 -0.45 -44.29 -19.70
N VAL A 22 0.25 -43.23 -20.14
CA VAL A 22 -0.15 -41.84 -19.93
C VAL A 22 -1.58 -41.59 -20.42
N ARG A 23 -1.98 -42.17 -21.55
CA ARG A 23 -3.32 -41.94 -22.10
C ARG A 23 -4.42 -42.44 -21.16
N GLU A 24 -4.22 -43.62 -20.60
CA GLU A 24 -5.14 -44.23 -19.65
C GLU A 24 -5.21 -43.41 -18.34
N LEU A 25 -4.07 -42.92 -17.86
CA LEU A 25 -4.02 -42.01 -16.71
C LEU A 25 -4.82 -40.72 -16.98
N GLU A 26 -4.60 -40.07 -18.12
CA GLU A 26 -5.29 -38.83 -18.48
C GLU A 26 -6.80 -39.04 -18.64
N ASP A 27 -7.22 -40.13 -19.29
CA ASP A 27 -8.63 -40.48 -19.45
C ASP A 27 -9.30 -40.74 -18.09
N PHE A 28 -8.61 -41.43 -17.17
CA PHE A 28 -9.10 -41.62 -15.79
C PHE A 28 -9.22 -40.30 -15.02
N LEU A 29 -8.20 -39.44 -15.07
CA LEU A 29 -8.24 -38.14 -14.41
C LEU A 29 -9.37 -37.25 -14.95
N ILE A 30 -9.60 -37.25 -16.26
CA ILE A 30 -10.65 -36.43 -16.88
C ILE A 30 -12.05 -36.99 -16.55
N ASN A 31 -12.28 -38.27 -16.81
CA ASN A 31 -13.62 -38.87 -16.76
C ASN A 31 -14.07 -39.19 -15.33
N GLU A 32 -13.18 -39.74 -14.51
CA GLU A 32 -13.55 -40.24 -13.19
C GLU A 32 -13.28 -39.22 -12.08
N CYS A 33 -12.27 -38.36 -12.24
CA CYS A 33 -11.88 -37.42 -11.18
C CYS A 33 -12.37 -35.99 -11.43
N MET A 34 -12.07 -35.42 -12.60
CA MET A 34 -12.38 -34.02 -12.92
C MET A 34 -13.85 -33.81 -13.25
N TYR A 35 -14.43 -34.68 -14.06
CA TYR A 35 -15.85 -34.59 -14.44
C TYR A 35 -16.78 -34.75 -13.23
N VAL A 36 -16.47 -35.69 -12.34
CA VAL A 36 -17.21 -35.90 -11.07
C VAL A 36 -16.96 -34.76 -10.07
N GLY A 37 -15.91 -33.96 -10.27
CA GLY A 37 -15.59 -32.80 -9.44
C GLY A 37 -14.77 -33.10 -8.19
N ILE A 38 -14.12 -34.26 -8.12
CA ILE A 38 -13.24 -34.64 -7.02
C ILE A 38 -11.97 -33.78 -7.04
N VAL A 39 -11.43 -33.51 -8.24
CA VAL A 39 -10.24 -32.67 -8.42
C VAL A 39 -10.47 -31.64 -9.51
N ARG A 40 -9.77 -30.51 -9.42
CA ARG A 40 -9.65 -29.54 -10.52
C ARG A 40 -8.20 -29.15 -10.68
N GLY A 41 -7.77 -29.00 -11.91
CA GLY A 41 -6.37 -28.75 -12.22
C GLY A 41 -6.10 -28.76 -13.71
N LYS A 42 -4.82 -28.69 -14.06
CA LYS A 42 -4.35 -28.72 -15.44
C LYS A 42 -3.42 -29.91 -15.66
N LEU A 43 -3.67 -30.66 -16.73
CA LEU A 43 -2.76 -31.69 -17.22
C LEU A 43 -1.67 -31.03 -18.05
N ASP A 44 -0.40 -31.23 -17.67
CA ASP A 44 0.77 -30.80 -18.44
C ASP A 44 1.49 -32.04 -18.99
N GLN A 45 1.19 -32.35 -20.24
CA GLN A 45 1.75 -33.52 -20.92
C GLN A 45 3.26 -33.36 -21.20
N LEU A 46 3.76 -32.14 -21.39
CA LEU A 46 5.18 -31.88 -21.66
C LEU A 46 6.01 -32.14 -20.39
N ARG A 47 5.52 -31.66 -19.25
CA ARG A 47 6.18 -31.84 -17.95
C ARG A 47 5.80 -33.15 -17.27
N ARG A 48 4.88 -33.92 -17.87
CA ARG A 48 4.33 -35.17 -17.34
C ARG A 48 3.84 -35.00 -15.90
N CYS A 49 3.00 -33.99 -15.67
CA CYS A 49 2.47 -33.73 -14.35
C CYS A 49 1.04 -33.16 -14.37
N PHE A 50 0.33 -33.36 -13.27
CA PHE A 50 -0.98 -32.78 -13.01
C PHE A 50 -0.87 -31.67 -11.98
N GLU A 51 -1.20 -30.44 -12.39
CA GLU A 51 -1.22 -29.26 -11.53
C GLU A 51 -2.59 -29.14 -10.84
N VAL A 52 -2.64 -29.50 -9.57
CA VAL A 52 -3.84 -29.51 -8.72
C VAL A 52 -4.15 -28.09 -8.22
N GLN A 53 -5.30 -27.57 -8.61
CA GLN A 53 -5.85 -26.31 -8.10
C GLN A 53 -6.82 -26.54 -6.94
N PHE A 54 -7.54 -27.66 -6.99
CA PHE A 54 -8.52 -28.02 -5.98
C PHE A 54 -8.62 -29.54 -5.86
N ALA A 55 -8.84 -30.02 -4.65
CA ALA A 55 -9.17 -31.41 -4.36
C ALA A 55 -10.20 -31.46 -3.23
N ALA A 56 -11.22 -32.30 -3.39
CA ALA A 56 -12.21 -32.57 -2.36
C ALA A 56 -11.58 -33.45 -1.26
N GLY A 57 -11.82 -33.07 0.00
CA GLY A 57 -11.44 -33.91 1.14
C GLY A 57 -12.37 -35.11 1.25
N ARG A 58 -11.83 -36.33 1.14
CA ARG A 58 -12.62 -37.58 1.21
C ARG A 58 -12.59 -38.20 2.61
N ASP A 59 -11.39 -38.43 3.14
CA ASP A 59 -11.18 -39.21 4.36
C ASP A 59 -10.44 -38.39 5.43
N LEU A 60 -10.89 -38.51 6.68
CA LEU A 60 -10.18 -37.97 7.84
C LEU A 60 -9.41 -39.10 8.54
N ARG A 61 -8.09 -38.99 8.58
CA ARG A 61 -7.23 -39.86 9.40
C ARG A 61 -7.19 -39.35 10.85
N PRO A 62 -7.02 -40.24 11.84
CA PRO A 62 -6.85 -39.83 13.24
C PRO A 62 -5.77 -38.76 13.39
N GLY A 63 -6.05 -37.69 14.14
CA GLY A 63 -5.15 -36.56 14.33
C GLY A 63 -5.20 -35.46 13.25
N GLN A 64 -5.78 -35.71 12.07
CA GLN A 64 -5.90 -34.66 11.03
C GLN A 64 -6.88 -33.54 11.42
N LEU A 65 -7.93 -33.86 12.18
CA LEU A 65 -8.89 -32.85 12.63
C LEU A 65 -8.22 -31.76 13.49
N THR A 66 -7.34 -32.16 14.42
CA THR A 66 -6.59 -31.21 15.26
C THR A 66 -5.70 -30.31 14.40
N ASN A 67 -5.02 -30.87 13.40
CA ASN A 67 -4.20 -30.09 12.46
C ASN A 67 -5.04 -29.12 11.62
N MET A 68 -6.25 -29.51 11.20
CA MET A 68 -7.18 -28.63 10.49
C MET A 68 -7.61 -27.45 11.37
N ILE A 69 -8.00 -27.74 12.62
CA ILE A 69 -8.37 -26.70 13.60
C ILE A 69 -7.19 -25.74 13.80
N GLN A 70 -5.98 -26.27 14.04
CA GLN A 70 -4.79 -25.44 14.24
C GLN A 70 -4.47 -24.57 13.01
N THR A 71 -4.61 -25.12 11.80
CA THR A 71 -4.37 -24.39 10.54
C THR A 71 -5.37 -23.25 10.39
N LEU A 72 -6.66 -23.51 10.63
CA LEU A 72 -7.71 -22.48 10.59
C LEU A 72 -7.51 -21.42 11.67
N SER A 73 -7.16 -21.81 12.90
CA SER A 73 -6.85 -20.86 13.98
C SER A 73 -5.64 -19.99 13.67
N SER A 74 -4.58 -20.57 13.10
CA SER A 74 -3.40 -19.81 12.66
C SER A 74 -3.75 -18.83 11.53
N TRP A 75 -4.60 -19.25 10.58
CA TRP A 75 -5.04 -18.39 9.48
C TRP A 75 -5.91 -17.23 9.97
N LEU A 76 -6.82 -17.50 10.91
CA LEU A 76 -7.63 -16.47 11.57
C LEU A 76 -6.74 -15.46 12.30
N ALA A 77 -5.84 -15.92 13.17
CA ALA A 77 -4.92 -15.04 13.88
C ALA A 77 -4.04 -14.20 12.95
N THR A 78 -3.59 -14.77 11.83
CA THR A 78 -2.83 -14.03 10.81
C THR A 78 -3.68 -12.95 10.16
N SER A 79 -4.95 -13.26 9.87
CA SER A 79 -5.90 -12.33 9.26
C SER A 79 -6.25 -11.17 10.20
N ASP A 80 -6.45 -11.45 11.49
CA ASP A 80 -6.70 -10.44 12.51
C ASP A 80 -5.49 -9.50 12.68
N ASN A 81 -4.27 -10.06 12.74
CA ASN A 81 -3.05 -9.27 12.84
C ASN A 81 -2.84 -8.36 11.60
N LEU A 82 -3.15 -8.87 10.42
CA LEU A 82 -3.10 -8.09 9.18
C LEU A 82 -4.11 -6.95 9.22
N LEU A 83 -5.34 -7.20 9.68
CA LEU A 83 -6.37 -6.19 9.81
C LEU A 83 -5.97 -5.09 10.80
N VAL A 84 -5.42 -5.46 11.97
CA VAL A 84 -4.89 -4.49 12.94
C VAL A 84 -3.78 -3.64 12.31
N SER A 85 -2.84 -4.27 11.61
CA SER A 85 -1.75 -3.57 10.92
C SER A 85 -2.24 -2.57 9.87
N ILE A 86 -3.30 -2.92 9.12
CA ILE A 86 -3.93 -1.99 8.17
C ILE A 86 -4.58 -0.82 8.91
N GLN A 87 -5.34 -1.09 9.98
CA GLN A 87 -6.00 -0.05 10.77
C GLN A 87 -4.99 0.93 11.40
N GLU A 88 -3.86 0.43 11.89
CA GLU A 88 -2.77 1.27 12.41
C GLU A 88 -2.17 2.16 11.33
N LYS A 89 -1.93 1.61 10.13
CA LYS A 89 -1.43 2.40 8.98
C LYS A 89 -2.40 3.49 8.54
N ILE A 90 -3.71 3.23 8.58
CA ILE A 90 -4.73 4.24 8.30
C ILE A 90 -4.66 5.37 9.33
N LYS A 91 -4.68 5.02 10.64
CA LYS A 91 -4.60 6.02 11.72
C LYS A 91 -3.32 6.86 11.64
N TRP A 92 -2.20 6.22 11.34
CA TRP A 92 -0.93 6.91 11.15
C TRP A 92 -0.99 7.89 9.97
N ALA A 93 -1.53 7.46 8.83
CA ALA A 93 -1.67 8.30 7.65
C ALA A 93 -2.60 9.51 7.90
N ASP A 94 -3.73 9.29 8.58
CA ASP A 94 -4.66 10.37 8.95
C ASP A 94 -3.99 11.37 9.90
N THR A 95 -3.29 10.88 10.93
CA THR A 95 -2.58 11.74 11.89
C THR A 95 -1.50 12.57 11.20
N MET A 96 -0.71 11.95 10.32
CA MET A 96 0.34 12.64 9.57
C MET A 96 -0.26 13.69 8.62
N SER A 97 -1.35 13.35 7.92
CA SER A 97 -2.06 14.27 7.03
C SER A 97 -2.58 15.50 7.77
N GLU A 98 -3.16 15.33 8.96
CA GLU A 98 -3.63 16.47 9.77
C GLU A 98 -2.48 17.32 10.31
N LEU A 99 -1.36 16.71 10.73
CA LEU A 99 -0.17 17.44 11.15
C LEU A 99 0.43 18.26 9.98
N ASP A 100 0.53 17.67 8.80
CA ASP A 100 1.05 18.34 7.60
C ASP A 100 0.12 19.48 7.15
N LYS A 101 -1.20 19.29 7.19
CA LYS A 101 -2.17 20.35 6.92
C LYS A 101 -2.01 21.52 7.88
N LYS A 102 -1.89 21.24 9.18
CA LYS A 102 -1.68 22.27 10.20
C LYS A 102 -0.37 23.01 9.98
N HIS A 103 0.72 22.28 9.76
CA HIS A 103 2.04 22.87 9.53
C HIS A 103 2.05 23.76 8.28
N ARG A 104 1.42 23.31 7.19
CA ARG A 104 1.28 24.10 5.96
C ARG A 104 0.49 25.39 6.21
N LYS A 105 -0.62 25.32 6.95
CA LYS A 105 -1.41 26.49 7.32
C LYS A 105 -0.62 27.50 8.15
N ASP A 106 0.09 27.04 9.18
CA ASP A 106 0.92 27.92 10.03
C ASP A 106 2.02 28.63 9.22
N ILE A 107 2.62 27.94 8.23
CA ILE A 107 3.59 28.56 7.30
C ILE A 107 2.91 29.63 6.45
N GLU A 108 1.74 29.34 5.88
CA GLU A 108 1.00 30.25 5.02
C GLU A 108 0.57 31.52 5.78
N ASP A 109 0.06 31.37 7.01
CA ASP A 109 -0.31 32.49 7.88
C ASP A 109 0.90 33.38 8.20
N ARG A 110 2.07 32.79 8.50
CA ARG A 110 3.31 33.54 8.74
C ARG A 110 3.80 34.28 7.49
N VAL A 111 3.68 33.66 6.31
CA VAL A 111 4.04 34.30 5.03
C VAL A 111 3.15 35.51 4.78
N GLU A 112 1.85 35.41 5.03
CA GLU A 112 0.92 36.53 4.88
C GLU A 112 1.16 37.65 5.90
N GLU A 113 1.50 37.33 7.14
CA GLU A 113 1.89 38.33 8.14
C GLU A 113 3.17 39.08 7.73
N VAL A 114 4.20 38.36 7.27
CA VAL A 114 5.44 38.96 6.77
C VAL A 114 5.14 39.87 5.57
N LYS A 115 4.33 39.44 4.61
CA LYS A 115 3.92 40.26 3.46
C LYS A 115 3.23 41.56 3.91
N LYS A 116 2.24 41.48 4.82
CA LYS A 116 1.53 42.66 5.37
C LYS A 116 2.47 43.62 6.08
N SER A 117 3.40 43.11 6.87
CA SER A 117 4.38 43.95 7.59
C SER A 117 5.33 44.68 6.62
N LEU A 118 5.73 44.04 5.52
CA LEU A 118 6.56 44.64 4.48
C LEU A 118 5.83 45.75 3.73
N THR A 119 4.55 45.56 3.38
CA THR A 119 3.73 46.61 2.74
C THR A 119 3.51 47.81 3.66
N LEU A 120 3.25 47.60 4.95
CA LEU A 120 3.13 48.68 5.94
C LEU A 120 4.45 49.47 6.09
N LYS A 121 5.60 48.78 6.18
CA LYS A 121 6.91 49.43 6.22
C LYS A 121 7.19 50.24 4.95
N LYS A 122 6.84 49.71 3.78
CA LYS A 122 6.99 50.41 2.49
C LYS A 122 6.18 51.70 2.44
N LEU A 123 4.95 51.71 2.98
CA LEU A 123 4.11 52.90 3.07
C LEU A 123 4.70 53.95 4.04
N HIS A 124 5.28 53.52 5.17
CA HIS A 124 5.89 54.43 6.14
C HIS A 124 7.18 55.10 5.63
N THR A 125 7.95 54.44 4.77
CA THR A 125 9.19 55.01 4.19
C THR A 125 8.94 56.07 3.11
N VAL A 126 7.74 56.14 2.54
CA VAL A 126 7.38 57.12 1.50
C VAL A 126 6.85 58.43 2.12
N SER A 127 6.40 58.42 3.38
CA SER A 127 5.89 59.61 4.09
C SER A 127 6.98 60.46 4.75
N ARG A 128 8.14 60.65 4.10
CA ARG A 128 9.09 61.69 4.52
C ARG A 128 8.58 63.03 3.97
N PRO A 129 8.17 64.00 4.80
CA PRO A 129 7.71 65.28 4.28
C PRO A 129 8.92 66.00 3.66
N THR A 130 8.86 66.25 2.36
CA THR A 130 9.75 67.19 1.68
C THR A 130 9.44 68.58 2.22
N LEU A 131 10.31 69.09 3.11
CA LEU A 131 10.33 70.52 3.42
C LEU A 131 10.55 71.30 2.12
N SER A 132 9.54 72.06 1.71
CA SER A 132 9.70 73.16 0.76
C SER A 132 10.72 74.13 1.34
N SER A 133 11.86 74.29 0.67
CA SER A 133 12.83 75.36 0.93
C SER A 133 12.84 76.28 -0.29
N GLU A 134 11.81 77.11 -0.38
CA GLU A 134 11.83 78.35 -1.13
C GLU A 134 11.46 79.45 -0.15
N ASP A 135 12.47 80.13 0.40
CA ASP A 135 12.43 81.54 0.85
C ASP A 135 13.57 81.82 1.83
N MET A 136 14.74 82.22 1.31
CA MET A 136 15.51 83.36 1.85
C MET A 136 16.70 83.67 0.94
N ARG A 137 16.50 84.52 -0.07
CA ARG A 137 17.61 85.27 -0.67
C ARG A 137 17.30 86.76 -0.62
N ARG A 138 18.29 87.46 -0.05
CA ARG A 138 18.59 88.90 -0.11
C ARG A 138 17.85 89.83 0.87
N ALA A 139 18.54 90.12 1.97
CA ALA A 139 18.63 91.47 2.52
C ALA A 139 20.06 91.75 3.01
N THR A 140 20.69 92.71 2.31
CA THR A 140 21.66 93.73 2.79
C THR A 140 22.95 93.32 3.52
N LEU A 141 24.05 93.33 2.77
CA LEU A 141 25.36 93.80 3.26
C LEU A 141 25.39 95.32 3.11
N ASN A 142 25.51 96.04 4.22
CA ASN A 142 26.06 97.40 4.28
C ASN A 142 26.84 97.50 5.60
N LEU A 143 28.16 97.60 5.51
CA LEU A 143 29.02 98.06 6.58
C LEU A 143 30.06 99.01 5.96
N ALA A 144 30.20 100.18 6.61
CA ALA A 144 31.02 101.35 6.32
C ALA A 144 32.48 101.04 5.91
N GLU A 145 33.25 101.90 5.24
CA GLU A 145 33.28 103.37 5.06
C GLU A 145 33.56 103.76 3.60
#